data_AF-A0A0E4FYY7-F1
#
_entry.id   AF-A0A0E4FYY7-F1
#
_cell.length_a   1.000
_cell.length_b   1.000
_cell.length_c   1.000
_cell.angle_alpha   90.00
_cell.angle_beta   90.00
_cell.angle_gamma   90.00
#
_symmetry.space_group_name_H-M   'P 1'
#
loop_
_entity.id
_entity.type
_entity.pdbx_description
1 polymer ?
#
loop_
_entity_poly.entity_id
_entity_poly.type
_entity_poly.pdbx_seq_one_letter_code
_entity_poly.pdbx_strand_id
1 'polypeptide(L)'
;MSSRPALAQQSKVGDWTIEKRTQDTHCNASRGYKDKEDENRDYVIVITYSDKAIVIVMIYDGWEWDKVGEILRADVATDDADIMKKAKWEVMDKTTVRGIFEFDQAIMDRLSKARRLTLDFEDDDEDSIEMQIPRAGEALAALKFCEENRK
;
A
#
# COMPACT_ATOMS: atom_id res chain seq x y z
N MET A 1 -30.16 -1.31 -26.26
CA MET A 1 -29.80 -1.67 -24.87
C MET A 1 -28.55 -0.88 -24.52
N SER A 2 -28.66 0.13 -23.66
CA SER A 2 -27.51 0.97 -23.28
C SER A 2 -26.77 0.26 -22.15
N SER A 3 -25.62 -0.35 -22.47
CA SER A 3 -24.70 -0.90 -21.48
C SER A 3 -24.16 0.24 -20.64
N ARG A 4 -24.70 0.42 -19.43
CA ARG A 4 -24.06 1.26 -18.42
C ARG A 4 -22.64 0.69 -18.22
N PRO A 5 -21.57 1.49 -18.35
CA PRO A 5 -20.25 1.02 -17.97
C PRO A 5 -20.36 0.58 -16.51
N ALA A 6 -19.79 -0.58 -16.18
CA ALA A 6 -19.70 -1.02 -14.79
C ALA A 6 -18.97 0.08 -14.02
N LEU A 7 -19.73 0.89 -13.29
CA LEU A 7 -19.20 2.00 -12.50
C LEU A 7 -18.20 1.38 -11.53
N ALA A 8 -16.94 1.81 -11.59
CA ALA A 8 -15.96 1.50 -10.58
C ALA A 8 -16.59 1.78 -9.21
N GLN A 9 -16.65 0.76 -8.34
CA GLN A 9 -17.17 0.94 -7.00
C GLN A 9 -16.11 1.72 -6.23
N GLN A 10 -16.31 3.03 -6.11
CA GLN A 10 -15.41 3.91 -5.36
C GLN A 10 -16.08 4.36 -4.06
N SER A 11 -15.38 4.26 -2.95
CA SER A 11 -15.77 4.85 -1.67
C SER A 11 -14.57 5.55 -1.00
N LYS A 12 -14.87 6.35 0.03
CA LYS A 12 -13.87 7.13 0.77
C LYS A 12 -13.93 6.80 2.25
N VAL A 13 -12.76 6.70 2.87
CA VAL A 13 -12.59 6.57 4.32
C VAL A 13 -11.53 7.58 4.78
N GLY A 14 -11.97 8.79 5.13
CA GLY A 14 -11.04 9.91 5.29
C GLY A 14 -10.30 10.17 3.99
N ASP A 15 -8.97 10.19 4.04
CA ASP A 15 -8.11 10.39 2.86
C ASP A 15 -7.92 9.11 2.02
N TRP A 16 -8.40 7.96 2.51
CA TRP A 16 -8.33 6.71 1.75
C TRP A 16 -9.39 6.66 0.65
N THR A 17 -8.99 6.16 -0.50
CA THR A 17 -9.87 5.76 -1.59
C THR A 17 -9.92 4.25 -1.64
N ILE A 18 -11.13 3.69 -1.60
CA ILE A 18 -11.36 2.28 -1.87
C ILE A 18 -11.97 2.17 -3.25
N GLU A 19 -11.36 1.42 -4.14
CA GLU A 19 -11.86 1.29 -5.51
C GLU A 19 -11.60 -0.09 -6.14
N LYS A 20 -12.51 -0.55 -6.99
CA LYS A 20 -12.24 -1.60 -7.98
C LYS A 20 -12.31 -0.98 -9.37
N ARG A 21 -11.17 -0.79 -10.04
CA ARG A 21 -11.17 -0.30 -11.43
C ARG A 21 -11.54 -1.43 -12.38
N THR A 22 -11.96 -1.09 -13.59
CA THR A 22 -12.44 -2.09 -14.57
C THR A 22 -11.37 -3.12 -14.95
N GLN A 23 -10.10 -2.70 -14.97
CA GLN A 23 -8.96 -3.58 -15.25
C GLN A 23 -8.48 -4.37 -14.02
N ASP A 24 -8.94 -4.04 -12.82
CA ASP A 24 -8.47 -4.65 -11.60
C ASP A 24 -9.28 -5.91 -11.29
N THR A 25 -8.59 -6.98 -10.89
CA THR A 25 -9.23 -8.21 -10.40
C THR A 25 -9.68 -8.06 -8.94
N HIS A 26 -8.96 -7.24 -8.18
CA HIS A 26 -9.19 -6.95 -6.77
C HIS A 26 -9.47 -5.45 -6.57
N CYS A 27 -10.25 -5.12 -5.57
CA CYS A 27 -10.31 -3.79 -5.00
C CYS A 27 -8.95 -3.37 -4.42
N ASN A 28 -8.73 -2.06 -4.37
CA ASN A 28 -7.54 -1.41 -3.85
C ASN A 28 -7.95 -0.38 -2.80
N ALA A 29 -7.21 -0.30 -1.71
CA ALA A 29 -7.22 0.83 -0.80
C ALA A 29 -5.98 1.69 -1.07
N SER A 30 -6.17 2.94 -1.46
CA SER A 30 -5.07 3.86 -1.72
C SER A 30 -5.17 5.13 -0.89
N ARG A 31 -4.02 5.65 -0.45
CA ARG A 31 -3.91 6.96 0.19
C ARG A 31 -2.73 7.69 -0.42
N GLY A 32 -2.95 8.91 -0.89
CA GLY A 32 -1.93 9.81 -1.39
C GLY A 32 -1.92 11.13 -0.62
N TYR A 33 -0.74 11.68 -0.32
CA TYR A 33 -0.59 12.97 0.38
C TYR A 33 0.75 13.63 0.04
N LYS A 34 0.83 14.94 0.28
CA LYS A 34 2.08 15.71 0.23
C LYS A 34 2.57 16.00 1.63
N ASP A 35 3.86 15.81 1.89
CA ASP A 35 4.46 16.17 3.18
C ASP A 35 5.18 17.52 3.10
N LYS A 36 4.71 18.50 3.87
CA LYS A 36 5.28 19.85 3.87
C LYS A 36 6.66 19.91 4.54
N GLU A 37 6.93 18.99 5.45
CA GLU A 37 8.20 18.91 6.16
C GLU A 37 9.27 18.18 5.33
N ASP A 38 8.86 17.54 4.24
CA ASP A 38 9.73 16.90 3.25
C ASP A 38 9.52 17.50 1.86
N GLU A 39 9.76 18.81 1.73
CA GLU A 39 9.77 19.53 0.44
C GLU A 39 8.46 19.47 -0.40
N ASN A 40 7.32 19.12 0.20
CA ASN A 40 6.03 18.82 -0.48
C ASN A 40 6.08 17.59 -1.39
N ARG A 41 6.95 16.63 -1.07
CA ARG A 41 7.07 15.33 -1.73
C ARG A 41 5.78 14.53 -1.64
N ASP A 42 5.46 13.84 -2.72
CA ASP A 42 4.29 12.98 -2.88
C ASP A 42 4.55 11.58 -2.31
N TYR A 43 3.69 11.18 -1.38
CA TYR A 43 3.64 9.86 -0.78
C TYR A 43 2.36 9.17 -1.21
N VAL A 44 2.45 7.94 -1.71
CA VAL A 44 1.30 7.11 -2.01
C VAL A 44 1.51 5.70 -1.49
N ILE A 45 0.49 5.17 -0.81
CA ILE A 45 0.40 3.76 -0.49
C ILE A 45 -0.83 3.16 -1.16
N VAL A 46 -0.68 1.94 -1.70
CA VAL A 46 -1.78 1.12 -2.20
C VAL A 46 -1.71 -0.25 -1.54
N ILE A 47 -2.83 -0.70 -0.99
CA ILE A 47 -2.99 -2.02 -0.38
C ILE A 47 -4.11 -2.75 -1.11
N THR A 48 -3.83 -3.98 -1.54
CA THR A 48 -4.84 -4.93 -1.99
C THR A 48 -4.53 -6.31 -1.43
N TYR A 49 -5.52 -7.17 -1.32
CA TYR A 49 -5.31 -8.52 -0.84
C TYR A 49 -6.31 -9.52 -1.41
N SER A 50 -5.95 -10.79 -1.28
CA SER A 50 -6.79 -11.95 -1.57
C SER A 50 -6.68 -12.95 -0.42
N ASP A 51 -7.31 -14.11 -0.56
CA ASP A 51 -7.11 -15.25 0.35
C ASP A 51 -5.70 -15.85 0.27
N LYS A 52 -4.88 -15.46 -0.72
CA LYS A 52 -3.54 -16.00 -0.94
C LYS A 52 -2.42 -15.02 -0.65
N ALA A 53 -2.65 -13.73 -0.92
CA ALA A 53 -1.59 -12.75 -0.86
C ALA A 53 -2.07 -11.37 -0.40
N ILE A 54 -1.17 -10.66 0.28
CA ILE A 54 -1.24 -9.22 0.55
C ILE A 54 -0.27 -8.55 -0.41
N VAL A 55 -0.73 -7.50 -1.10
CA VAL A 55 0.11 -6.70 -1.99
C VAL A 55 0.12 -5.27 -1.46
N ILE A 56 1.33 -4.73 -1.25
CA ILE A 56 1.55 -3.36 -0.83
C ILE A 56 2.42 -2.69 -1.88
N VAL A 57 1.97 -1.55 -2.40
CA VAL A 57 2.74 -0.68 -3.28
C VAL A 57 2.99 0.62 -2.54
N MET A 58 4.25 1.04 -2.54
CA MET A 58 4.68 2.31 -1.98
C MET A 58 5.27 3.15 -3.10
N ILE A 59 4.83 4.40 -3.18
CA ILE A 59 5.33 5.40 -4.12
C ILE A 59 5.82 6.58 -3.29
N TYR A 60 7.05 6.99 -3.54
CA TYR A 60 7.64 8.18 -2.97
C TYR A 60 8.43 8.89 -4.06
N ASP A 61 8.04 10.13 -4.35
CA ASP A 61 8.65 10.92 -5.43
C ASP A 61 10.09 11.35 -5.12
N GLY A 62 10.55 11.14 -3.88
CA GLY A 62 11.93 11.37 -3.49
C GLY A 62 12.92 10.26 -3.81
N TRP A 63 12.44 9.07 -4.17
CA TRP A 63 13.31 7.98 -4.62
C TRP A 63 13.79 8.20 -6.06
N GLU A 64 14.98 7.69 -6.36
CA GLU A 64 15.57 7.70 -7.70
C GLU A 64 16.10 6.31 -8.09
N TRP A 65 15.26 5.28 -8.03
CA TRP A 65 15.69 3.92 -8.34
C TRP A 65 16.22 3.77 -9.77
N ASP A 66 17.43 3.23 -9.91
CA ASP A 66 18.09 3.06 -11.20
C ASP A 66 17.65 1.80 -11.98
N LYS A 67 17.17 0.77 -11.27
CA LYS A 67 17.02 -0.58 -11.84
C LYS A 67 15.66 -1.19 -11.57
N VAL A 68 14.76 -1.07 -12.55
CA VAL A 68 13.46 -1.75 -12.54
C VAL A 68 13.63 -3.27 -12.49
N GLY A 69 12.85 -3.93 -11.63
CA GLY A 69 12.88 -5.36 -11.36
C GLY A 69 13.96 -5.78 -10.34
N GLU A 70 14.72 -4.83 -9.79
CA GLU A 70 15.59 -5.09 -8.65
C GLU A 70 14.76 -5.51 -7.43
N ILE A 71 15.28 -6.49 -6.67
CA ILE A 71 14.66 -6.98 -5.45
C ILE A 71 15.46 -6.44 -4.26
N LEU A 72 14.88 -5.46 -3.59
CA LEU A 72 15.36 -4.89 -2.35
C LEU A 72 14.90 -5.75 -1.16
N ARG A 73 15.61 -5.62 -0.04
CA ARG A 73 15.20 -6.19 1.24
C ARG A 73 14.98 -5.07 2.24
N ALA A 74 13.86 -5.14 2.94
CA ALA A 74 13.54 -4.18 3.97
C ALA A 74 12.81 -4.82 5.14
N ASP A 75 13.10 -4.34 6.35
CA ASP A 75 12.23 -4.56 7.49
C ASP A 75 11.00 -3.64 7.34
N VAL A 76 9.82 -4.16 7.70
CA VAL A 76 8.56 -3.41 7.67
C VAL A 76 8.06 -3.32 9.10
N ALA A 77 7.83 -2.10 9.57
CA ALA A 77 7.37 -1.83 10.93
C ALA A 77 6.14 -0.95 10.95
N THR A 78 5.33 -1.09 11.99
CA THR A 78 4.26 -0.14 12.35
C THR A 78 4.66 0.64 13.59
N ASP A 79 3.79 1.53 14.07
CA ASP A 79 4.04 2.34 15.28
C ASP A 79 4.51 1.54 16.50
N ASP A 80 4.05 0.29 16.63
CA ASP A 80 4.21 -0.51 17.84
C ASP A 80 5.24 -1.64 17.70
N ALA A 81 5.52 -2.12 16.47
CA ALA A 81 6.37 -3.28 16.25
C ALA A 81 6.76 -3.49 14.78
N ASP A 82 7.87 -4.21 14.56
CA ASP A 82 8.17 -4.86 13.30
C ASP A 82 7.08 -5.89 12.96
N ILE A 83 6.62 -5.86 11.71
CA ILE A 83 5.58 -6.77 11.20
C ILE A 83 6.13 -7.78 10.20
N MET A 84 7.21 -7.44 9.50
CA MET A 84 7.92 -8.32 8.57
C MET A 84 9.41 -7.98 8.61
N LYS A 85 10.29 -8.99 8.58
CA LYS A 85 11.74 -8.79 8.50
C LYS A 85 12.29 -9.24 7.15
N LYS A 86 13.23 -8.48 6.59
CA LYS A 86 13.89 -8.75 5.31
C LYS A 86 12.91 -9.08 4.20
N ALA A 87 11.76 -8.41 4.22
CA ALA A 87 10.70 -8.55 3.25
C ALA A 87 11.24 -8.16 1.87
N LYS A 88 10.83 -8.89 0.82
CA LYS A 88 11.27 -8.63 -0.54
C LYS A 88 10.39 -7.57 -1.18
N TRP A 89 11.02 -6.57 -1.78
CA TRP A 89 10.36 -5.47 -2.46
C TRP A 89 10.93 -5.34 -3.88
N GLU A 90 10.06 -5.34 -4.89
CA GLU A 90 10.45 -5.18 -6.28
C GLU A 90 10.37 -3.70 -6.68
N VAL A 91 11.45 -3.16 -7.23
CA VAL A 91 11.46 -1.84 -7.86
C VAL A 91 10.60 -1.90 -9.13
N MET A 92 9.53 -1.13 -9.18
CA MET A 92 8.58 -1.10 -10.29
C MET A 92 8.90 0.00 -11.30
N ASP A 93 9.37 1.14 -10.80
CA ASP A 93 9.83 2.31 -11.56
C ASP A 93 10.74 3.15 -10.66
N LYS A 94 11.10 4.36 -11.10
CA LYS A 94 12.01 5.27 -10.38
C LYS A 94 11.56 5.61 -8.95
N THR A 95 10.26 5.56 -8.68
CA THR A 95 9.66 6.09 -7.45
C THR A 95 8.81 5.06 -6.73
N THR A 96 8.80 3.80 -7.18
CA THR A 96 7.81 2.82 -6.76
C THR A 96 8.46 1.49 -6.41
N VAL A 97 8.09 0.96 -5.24
CA VAL A 97 8.39 -0.42 -4.84
C VAL A 97 7.11 -1.19 -4.55
N ARG A 98 7.14 -2.50 -4.80
CA ARG A 98 6.02 -3.41 -4.55
C ARG A 98 6.45 -4.63 -3.73
N GLY A 99 5.75 -4.85 -2.64
CA GLY A 99 5.80 -6.07 -1.85
C GLY A 99 4.63 -6.99 -2.19
N ILE A 100 4.91 -8.29 -2.35
CA ILE A 100 3.90 -9.34 -2.47
C ILE A 100 4.20 -10.38 -1.39
N PHE A 101 3.26 -10.54 -0.46
CA PHE A 101 3.42 -11.37 0.74
C PHE A 101 2.32 -12.42 0.78
N GLU A 102 2.60 -13.58 1.37
CA GLU A 102 1.55 -14.56 1.66
C GLU A 102 0.51 -13.93 2.59
N PHE A 103 -0.76 -14.31 2.42
CA PHE A 103 -1.81 -13.79 3.28
C PHE A 103 -1.59 -14.27 4.72
N ASP A 104 -1.46 -13.32 5.64
CA ASP A 104 -1.34 -13.56 7.08
C ASP A 104 -2.29 -12.61 7.84
N GLN A 105 -3.22 -13.20 8.59
CA GLN A 105 -4.21 -12.45 9.37
C GLN A 105 -3.54 -11.57 10.46
N ALA A 106 -2.42 -12.01 11.04
CA ALA A 106 -1.71 -11.23 12.05
C ALA A 106 -1.08 -9.97 11.45
N ILE A 107 -0.62 -10.02 10.19
CA ILE A 107 -0.15 -8.84 9.46
C ILE A 107 -1.31 -7.87 9.24
N MET A 108 -2.45 -8.36 8.74
CA MET A 108 -3.66 -7.55 8.53
C MET A 108 -4.16 -6.90 9.82
N ASP A 109 -4.16 -7.63 10.94
CA ASP A 109 -4.57 -7.13 12.24
C ASP A 109 -3.64 -6.02 12.74
N ARG A 110 -2.33 -6.13 12.52
CA ARG A 110 -1.36 -5.07 12.87
C ARG A 110 -1.53 -3.84 11.98
N LEU A 111 -1.65 -4.02 10.66
CA LEU A 111 -1.92 -2.94 9.72
C LEU A 111 -3.21 -2.19 10.06
N SER A 112 -4.24 -2.90 10.54
CA SER A 112 -5.52 -2.27 10.92
C SER A 112 -5.44 -1.30 12.11
N LYS A 113 -4.41 -1.45 12.95
CA LYS A 113 -4.19 -0.61 14.14
C LYS A 113 -3.14 0.47 13.90
N ALA A 114 -2.35 0.31 12.85
CA ALA A 114 -1.26 1.20 12.50
C ALA A 114 -1.78 2.58 12.08
N ARG A 115 -0.98 3.59 12.42
CA ARG A 115 -1.08 4.97 11.93
C ARG A 115 0.12 5.31 11.07
N ARG A 116 1.21 4.55 11.18
CA ARG A 116 2.43 4.67 10.38
C ARG A 116 2.90 3.30 9.91
N LEU A 117 3.53 3.29 8.74
CA LEU A 117 4.20 2.13 8.17
C LEU A 117 5.60 2.57 7.74
N THR A 118 6.61 1.94 8.32
CA THR A 118 8.01 2.20 7.99
C THR A 118 8.53 1.08 7.10
N LEU A 119 9.26 1.46 6.07
CA LEU A 119 10.02 0.55 5.21
C LEU A 119 11.51 0.88 5.40
N ASP A 120 12.25 -0.04 6.00
CA ASP A 120 13.65 0.15 6.39
C ASP A 120 14.57 -0.76 5.56
N PHE A 121 15.27 -0.21 4.56
CA PHE A 121 16.05 -0.99 3.60
C PHE A 121 17.39 -1.44 4.20
N GLU A 122 17.77 -2.71 4.00
CA GLU A 122 18.99 -3.27 4.63
C GLU A 122 20.30 -2.65 4.13
N ASP A 123 20.32 -2.18 2.88
CA ASP A 123 21.53 -1.78 2.18
C ASP A 123 21.68 -0.25 2.06
N ASP A 124 20.62 0.52 2.34
CA ASP A 124 20.61 1.98 2.25
C ASP A 124 19.55 2.61 3.17
N ASP A 125 19.97 3.05 4.36
CA ASP A 125 19.09 3.71 5.33
C ASP A 125 18.58 5.09 4.82
N GLU A 126 19.23 5.69 3.82
CA GLU A 126 18.80 6.98 3.25
C GLU A 126 17.54 6.84 2.37
N ASP A 127 17.32 5.64 1.81
CA ASP A 127 16.12 5.31 1.06
C ASP A 127 14.96 4.83 1.95
N SER A 128 15.20 4.59 3.23
CA SER A 128 14.17 4.17 4.18
C SER A 128 13.10 5.27 4.35
N ILE A 129 11.83 4.85 4.48
CA ILE A 129 10.70 5.78 4.47
C ILE A 129 9.68 5.48 5.58
N GLU A 130 9.08 6.53 6.13
CA GLU A 130 7.91 6.44 7.00
C GLU A 130 6.68 6.99 6.26
N MET A 131 5.67 6.14 6.06
CA MET A 131 4.39 6.53 5.47
C MET A 131 3.31 6.70 6.53
N GLN A 132 2.59 7.82 6.47
CA GLN A 132 1.41 8.04 7.30
C GLN A 132 0.23 7.23 6.74
N ILE A 133 -0.38 6.39 7.58
CA ILE A 133 -1.54 5.56 7.25
C ILE A 133 -2.67 5.71 8.29
N PRO A 134 -3.11 6.94 8.61
CA PRO A 134 -4.16 7.15 9.60
C PRO A 134 -5.47 6.47 9.16
N ARG A 135 -6.22 5.90 10.12
CA ARG A 135 -7.49 5.19 9.85
C ARG A 135 -7.33 3.94 8.96
N ALA A 136 -6.14 3.32 8.93
CA ALA A 136 -5.89 2.10 8.17
C ALA A 136 -6.92 0.99 8.48
N GLY A 137 -7.33 0.82 9.74
CA GLY A 137 -8.36 -0.18 10.09
C GLY A 137 -9.71 0.03 9.42
N GLU A 138 -10.18 1.28 9.34
CA GLU A 138 -11.43 1.59 8.65
C GLU A 138 -11.27 1.40 7.13
N ALA A 139 -10.12 1.77 6.57
CA ALA A 139 -9.81 1.57 5.16
C ALA A 139 -9.75 0.08 4.80
N LEU A 140 -9.12 -0.75 5.62
CA LEU A 140 -9.06 -2.21 5.44
C LEU A 140 -10.43 -2.88 5.61
N ALA A 141 -11.26 -2.40 6.53
CA ALA A 141 -12.64 -2.87 6.66
C ALA A 141 -13.49 -2.53 5.42
N ALA A 142 -13.34 -1.32 4.87
CA ALA A 142 -14.00 -0.92 3.65
C ALA A 142 -13.45 -1.66 2.41
N LEU A 143 -12.15 -1.94 2.37
CA LEU A 143 -11.53 -2.78 1.36
C LEU A 143 -12.10 -4.20 1.38
N LYS A 144 -12.21 -4.80 2.57
CA LYS A 144 -12.84 -6.12 2.75
C LYS A 144 -14.27 -6.13 2.21
N PHE A 145 -15.07 -5.13 2.58
CA PHE A 145 -16.43 -5.01 2.06
C PHE A 145 -16.46 -4.89 0.53
N CYS A 146 -15.53 -4.13 -0.06
CA CYS A 146 -15.39 -4.04 -1.52
C CYS A 146 -15.06 -5.40 -2.13
N GLU A 147 -14.08 -6.13 -1.59
CA GLU A 147 -13.70 -7.47 -2.07
C GLU A 147 -14.87 -8.45 -2.03
N GLU A 148 -15.60 -8.50 -0.91
CA GLU A 148 -16.74 -9.41 -0.73
C GLU A 148 -17.92 -9.09 -1.66
N ASN A 149 -17.98 -7.87 -2.18
CA ASN A 149 -19.04 -7.37 -3.06
C ASN A 149 -18.56 -7.06 -4.47
N ARG A 150 -17.35 -7.51 -4.85
CA ARG A 150 -16.77 -7.28 -6.17
C ARG A 150 -17.64 -7.97 -7.23
N LYS A 151 -18.53 -7.22 -7.87
CA LYS A 151 -19.30 -7.68 -9.03
C LYS A 151 -18.49 -7.52 -10.30
#